data_AF-Q36232-F1
#
_entry.id   AF-Q36232-F1
#
_cell.length_a   1.000
_cell.length_b   1.000
_cell.length_c   1.000
_cell.angle_alpha   90.00
_cell.angle_beta   90.00
_cell.angle_gamma   90.00
#
_symmetry.space_group_name_H-M   'P 1'
#
loop_
_entity.id
_entity.type
_entity.pdbx_description
1 polymer ?
#
loop_
_entity_poly.entity_id
_entity_poly.type
_entity_poly.pdbx_seq_one_letter_code
_entity_poly.pdbx_strand_id
1 'polypeptide(L)'
;MKYINMYNLENNTHELISLMVNKTWYTNNTKQLLYNMIVEQMVLEQPQLLTDEDKYNWLRGFIDAEGNFNINLRLDNKYPRCEFMFAMNLHHEDMKTLNKVLNYLNIKNTLYENKDIIGFKVSNKETITNKVMPMLKKYPFLTKKNYDFETYCQAHDTHNNMTPRNMKYNLTMLNKIKPLKELTNKYNDMDKFPSLEFTNNHMNNYWMVGFIEGDGSFHINNNLLLGFKLGQRKESINALMSTINYIKNQPLENNCSINIKDINPIYLDGKTKAQMSMGYNDFLYWQLMPYLLKFKFQSRKGYDLTIWILFVIIKQHGLHKYSLFQELFNYIKNNHNSKRYNKLTYPSIYKFEEMFNCSDIYDKQLTQDQNARKHRNKIY
;
A
#
# COMPACT_ATOMS: atom_id res chain seq x y z
N MET A 1 -23.07 -6.46 14.86
CA MET A 1 -22.31 -5.19 15.01
C MET A 1 -23.10 -4.25 15.91
N LYS A 2 -22.64 -3.97 17.13
CA LYS A 2 -23.09 -2.76 17.86
C LYS A 2 -22.18 -1.65 17.37
N TYR A 3 -22.63 -0.96 16.33
CA TYR A 3 -22.04 0.28 15.87
C TYR A 3 -22.11 1.28 17.04
N ILE A 4 -20.98 1.87 17.40
CA ILE A 4 -21.00 3.12 18.14
C ILE A 4 -21.79 4.07 17.26
N ASN A 5 -22.84 4.69 17.82
CA ASN A 5 -23.76 5.54 17.10
C ASN A 5 -23.00 6.80 16.62
N MET A 6 -22.43 6.74 15.41
CA MET A 6 -21.50 7.74 14.85
C MET A 6 -22.16 9.09 14.57
N TYR A 7 -23.48 9.16 14.48
CA TYR A 7 -24.20 10.39 14.16
C TYR A 7 -24.03 11.53 15.18
N ASN A 8 -23.79 11.23 16.47
CA ASN A 8 -23.50 12.26 17.48
C ASN A 8 -21.99 12.57 17.62
N LEU A 9 -21.13 11.90 16.84
CA LEU A 9 -19.67 12.05 16.86
C LEU A 9 -19.13 12.85 15.67
N GLU A 10 -19.93 13.13 14.63
CA GLU A 10 -19.44 13.80 13.42
C GLU A 10 -18.86 15.20 13.71
N ASN A 11 -19.56 16.03 14.49
CA ASN A 11 -19.07 17.38 14.82
C ASN A 11 -17.78 17.36 15.65
N ASN A 12 -17.72 16.56 16.72
CA ASN A 12 -16.54 16.45 17.57
C ASN A 12 -15.36 15.81 16.80
N THR A 13 -15.63 14.94 15.82
CA THR A 13 -14.60 14.35 14.97
C THR A 13 -13.98 15.41 14.05
N HIS A 14 -14.79 16.25 13.42
CA HIS A 14 -14.29 17.35 12.58
C HIS A 14 -13.49 18.39 13.38
N GLU A 15 -13.91 18.68 14.61
CA GLU A 15 -13.19 19.57 15.52
C GLU A 15 -11.81 18.99 15.89
N LEU A 16 -11.75 17.72 16.31
CA LEU A 16 -10.50 17.05 16.61
C LEU A 16 -9.55 16.99 15.40
N ILE A 17 -10.07 16.67 14.21
CA ILE A 17 -9.27 16.66 12.97
C ILE A 17 -8.70 18.07 12.74
N SER A 18 -9.52 19.11 12.92
CA SER A 18 -9.08 20.51 12.75
C SER A 18 -7.99 20.89 13.75
N LEU A 19 -8.11 20.51 15.02
CA LEU A 19 -7.08 20.73 16.05
C LEU A 19 -5.76 20.08 15.66
N MET A 20 -5.79 18.80 15.28
CA MET A 20 -4.59 18.07 14.86
C MET A 20 -3.97 18.64 13.57
N VAL A 21 -4.78 19.04 12.59
CA VAL A 21 -4.29 19.69 11.35
C VAL A 21 -3.63 21.02 11.67
N ASN A 22 -4.28 21.84 12.51
CA ASN A 22 -3.77 23.14 12.92
C ASN A 22 -2.49 23.04 13.73
N LYS A 23 -2.32 21.96 14.50
CA LYS A 23 -1.09 21.64 15.22
C LYS A 23 0.13 21.59 14.28
N THR A 24 -0.03 21.07 13.07
CA THR A 24 1.10 20.89 12.14
C THR A 24 1.77 22.20 11.74
N TRP A 25 3.07 22.11 11.46
CA TRP A 25 3.90 23.20 10.94
C TRP A 25 3.83 23.37 9.43
N TYR A 26 2.90 22.66 8.78
CA TYR A 26 2.67 22.66 7.34
C TYR A 26 2.06 23.98 6.84
N THR A 27 2.18 24.21 5.53
CA THR A 27 1.45 25.26 4.81
C THR A 27 -0.05 25.00 4.84
N ASN A 28 -0.86 26.03 4.58
CA ASN A 28 -2.32 25.90 4.51
C ASN A 28 -2.76 24.87 3.46
N ASN A 29 -2.05 24.78 2.33
CA ASN A 29 -2.35 23.77 1.30
C ASN A 29 -2.15 22.35 1.81
N THR A 30 -1.00 22.06 2.44
CA THR A 30 -0.73 20.73 2.99
C THR A 30 -1.63 20.41 4.19
N LYS A 31 -2.01 21.42 5.00
CA LYS A 31 -3.05 21.28 6.03
C LYS A 31 -4.39 20.85 5.45
N GLN A 32 -4.82 21.47 4.34
CA GLN A 32 -6.05 21.09 3.67
C GLN A 32 -5.98 19.64 3.12
N LEU A 33 -4.85 19.23 2.56
CA LEU A 33 -4.65 17.84 2.13
C LEU A 33 -4.74 16.86 3.30
N LEU A 34 -4.11 17.19 4.44
CA LEU A 34 -4.18 16.39 5.67
C LEU A 34 -5.62 16.25 6.17
N TYR A 35 -6.36 17.36 6.25
CA TYR A 35 -7.77 17.36 6.65
C TYR A 35 -8.60 16.46 5.74
N ASN A 36 -8.51 16.67 4.42
CA ASN A 36 -9.29 15.92 3.44
C ASN A 36 -8.99 14.42 3.50
N MET A 37 -7.71 14.04 3.59
CA MET A 37 -7.32 12.64 3.68
C MET A 37 -7.96 11.97 4.90
N ILE A 38 -7.95 12.62 6.06
CA ILE A 38 -8.46 12.02 7.30
C ILE A 38 -9.98 11.94 7.30
N VAL A 39 -10.67 12.98 6.80
CA VAL A 39 -12.12 12.95 6.63
C VAL A 39 -12.54 11.85 5.66
N GLU A 40 -11.86 11.72 4.51
CA GLU A 40 -12.17 10.70 3.52
C GLU A 40 -11.97 9.27 4.06
N GLN A 41 -10.92 9.05 4.86
CA GLN A 41 -10.64 7.73 5.42
C GLN A 41 -11.52 7.41 6.63
N MET A 42 -11.77 8.36 7.54
CA MET A 42 -12.43 8.08 8.83
C MET A 42 -13.93 8.38 8.85
N VAL A 43 -14.43 9.30 8.02
CA VAL A 43 -15.83 9.75 8.07
C VAL A 43 -16.64 9.19 6.90
N LEU A 44 -16.13 9.30 5.67
CA LEU A 44 -16.89 8.93 4.48
C LEU A 44 -16.94 7.42 4.21
N GLU A 45 -16.10 6.62 4.87
CA GLU A 45 -15.94 5.15 4.72
C GLU A 45 -15.75 4.61 3.28
N GLN A 46 -15.68 5.50 2.28
CA GLN A 46 -15.58 5.24 0.85
C GLN A 46 -14.78 6.40 0.21
N PRO A 47 -13.51 6.19 -0.16
CA PRO A 47 -12.73 7.21 -0.87
C PRO A 47 -13.37 7.54 -2.22
N GLN A 48 -13.30 8.79 -2.64
CA GLN A 48 -13.76 9.22 -3.96
C GLN A 48 -13.05 8.43 -5.06
N LEU A 49 -13.78 8.14 -6.15
CA LEU A 49 -13.27 7.42 -7.31
C LEU A 49 -12.14 8.19 -7.99
N LEU A 50 -11.13 7.45 -8.44
CA LEU A 50 -10.01 7.97 -9.23
C LEU A 50 -10.43 8.24 -10.68
N THR A 51 -9.68 9.10 -11.38
CA THR A 51 -9.80 9.25 -12.84
C THR A 51 -9.48 7.91 -13.52
N ASP A 52 -9.85 7.73 -14.79
CA ASP A 52 -9.62 6.46 -15.47
C ASP A 52 -8.13 6.06 -15.52
N GLU A 53 -7.23 6.99 -15.80
CA GLU A 53 -5.79 6.72 -15.84
C GLU A 53 -5.22 6.41 -14.45
N ASP A 54 -5.58 7.21 -13.45
CA ASP A 54 -5.11 7.05 -12.07
C ASP A 54 -5.62 5.74 -11.47
N LYS A 55 -6.87 5.38 -11.77
CA LYS A 55 -7.49 4.12 -11.42
C LYS A 55 -6.68 2.93 -11.93
N TYR A 56 -6.31 2.93 -13.21
CA TYR A 56 -5.55 1.81 -13.77
C TYR A 56 -4.10 1.78 -13.27
N ASN A 57 -3.47 2.94 -13.06
CA ASN A 57 -2.15 3.02 -12.44
C ASN A 57 -2.17 2.48 -11.00
N TRP A 58 -3.15 2.88 -10.19
CA TRP A 58 -3.36 2.33 -8.86
C TRP A 58 -3.59 0.82 -8.90
N LEU A 59 -4.48 0.37 -9.78
CA LEU A 59 -4.84 -1.03 -9.91
C LEU A 59 -3.64 -1.90 -10.30
N ARG A 60 -2.80 -1.46 -11.26
CA ARG A 60 -1.59 -2.22 -11.60
C ARG A 60 -0.62 -2.29 -10.42
N GLY A 61 -0.46 -1.24 -9.63
CA GLY A 61 0.40 -1.24 -8.44
C GLY A 61 -0.09 -2.19 -7.35
N PHE A 62 -1.41 -2.18 -7.09
CA PHE A 62 -2.02 -3.08 -6.12
C PHE A 62 -1.97 -4.54 -6.58
N ILE A 63 -2.19 -4.81 -7.88
CA ILE A 63 -1.99 -6.14 -8.47
C ILE A 63 -0.52 -6.54 -8.41
N ASP A 64 0.44 -5.61 -8.54
CA ASP A 64 1.88 -5.87 -8.43
C ASP A 64 2.28 -6.40 -7.04
N ALA A 65 1.58 -5.95 -5.99
CA ALA A 65 1.72 -6.48 -4.64
C ALA A 65 0.94 -7.80 -4.44
N GLU A 66 -0.38 -7.79 -4.67
CA GLU A 66 -1.31 -8.84 -4.17
C GLU A 66 -1.81 -9.82 -5.24
N GLY A 67 -1.62 -9.50 -6.53
CA GLY A 67 -2.18 -10.26 -7.64
C GLY A 67 -1.40 -11.53 -7.98
N ASN A 68 -2.10 -12.51 -8.55
CA ASN A 68 -1.52 -13.81 -8.91
C ASN A 68 -2.00 -14.30 -10.28
N PHE A 69 -1.06 -14.68 -11.14
CA PHE A 69 -1.31 -15.27 -12.46
C PHE A 69 -0.86 -16.73 -12.45
N ASN A 70 -1.73 -17.63 -12.89
CA ASN A 70 -1.41 -19.07 -12.98
C ASN A 70 -1.86 -19.66 -14.30
N ILE A 71 -1.02 -20.57 -14.80
CA ILE A 71 -1.34 -21.45 -15.93
C ILE A 71 -1.51 -22.86 -15.36
N ASN A 72 -2.72 -23.41 -15.42
CA ASN A 72 -3.02 -24.76 -14.98
C ASN A 72 -3.01 -25.70 -16.18
N LEU A 73 -1.99 -26.57 -16.27
CA LEU A 73 -1.90 -27.62 -17.29
C LEU A 73 -2.25 -28.97 -16.68
N ARG A 74 -3.16 -29.70 -17.32
CA ARG A 74 -3.50 -31.10 -16.99
C ARG A 74 -3.30 -31.94 -18.25
N LEU A 75 -2.13 -32.56 -18.40
CA LEU A 75 -1.72 -33.31 -19.59
C LEU A 75 -2.14 -34.79 -19.54
N ASP A 76 -2.31 -35.31 -18.33
CA ASP A 76 -2.59 -36.69 -17.96
C ASP A 76 -4.09 -37.05 -17.99
N ASN A 77 -4.96 -36.07 -18.17
CA ASN A 77 -6.39 -36.29 -18.30
C ASN A 77 -6.77 -36.93 -19.64
N LYS A 78 -7.85 -37.72 -19.65
CA LYS A 78 -8.54 -38.19 -20.88
C LYS A 78 -8.74 -37.06 -21.90
N TYR A 79 -8.98 -35.85 -21.40
CA TYR A 79 -8.99 -34.61 -22.17
C TYR A 79 -7.95 -33.65 -21.58
N PRO A 80 -6.77 -33.54 -22.20
CA PRO A 80 -5.76 -32.58 -21.80
C PRO A 80 -6.30 -31.16 -21.82
N ARG A 81 -6.02 -30.37 -20.78
CA ARG A 81 -6.59 -29.03 -20.60
C ARG A 81 -5.55 -28.02 -20.14
N CYS A 82 -5.70 -26.79 -20.63
CA CYS A 82 -5.01 -25.60 -20.14
C CYS A 82 -6.06 -24.61 -19.63
N GLU A 83 -5.85 -24.08 -18.43
CA GLU A 83 -6.66 -23.02 -17.86
C GLU A 83 -5.75 -21.87 -17.43
N PHE A 84 -6.15 -20.65 -17.78
CA PHE A 84 -5.48 -19.42 -17.40
C PHE A 84 -6.27 -18.78 -16.28
N MET A 85 -5.62 -18.48 -15.15
CA MET A 85 -6.27 -17.94 -13.97
C MET A 85 -5.59 -16.66 -13.52
N PHE A 86 -6.39 -15.62 -13.32
CA PHE A 86 -6.03 -14.44 -12.53
C PHE A 86 -6.78 -14.48 -11.19
N ALA A 87 -6.06 -14.32 -10.09
CA ALA A 87 -6.63 -14.40 -8.74
C ALA A 87 -6.00 -13.36 -7.82
N MET A 88 -6.73 -13.03 -6.75
CA MET A 88 -6.27 -12.18 -5.66
C MET A 88 -6.96 -12.66 -4.39
N ASN A 89 -6.19 -12.80 -3.32
CA ASN A 89 -6.65 -13.28 -2.02
C ASN A 89 -6.18 -12.29 -0.95
N LEU A 90 -7.11 -11.69 -0.23
CA LEU A 90 -6.87 -10.73 0.84
C LEU A 90 -7.47 -11.25 2.15
N HIS A 91 -7.23 -10.54 3.25
CA HIS A 91 -7.94 -10.79 4.49
C HIS A 91 -9.43 -10.44 4.35
N HIS A 92 -10.34 -11.14 5.04
CA HIS A 92 -11.79 -10.96 4.91
C HIS A 92 -12.25 -9.50 5.15
N GLU A 93 -11.50 -8.80 6.00
CA GLU A 93 -11.72 -7.38 6.29
C GLU A 93 -11.53 -6.45 5.07
N ASP A 94 -10.75 -6.86 4.07
CA ASP A 94 -10.47 -6.10 2.84
C ASP A 94 -11.49 -6.37 1.72
N MET A 95 -12.66 -6.96 2.03
CA MET A 95 -13.74 -7.20 1.07
C MET A 95 -14.11 -5.95 0.27
N LYS A 96 -14.17 -4.76 0.91
CA LYS A 96 -14.47 -3.49 0.22
C LYS A 96 -13.42 -3.18 -0.88
N THR A 97 -12.15 -3.41 -0.59
CA THR A 97 -11.04 -3.22 -1.55
C THR A 97 -11.13 -4.21 -2.70
N LEU A 98 -11.45 -5.47 -2.41
CA LEU A 98 -11.55 -6.51 -3.44
C LEU A 98 -12.73 -6.27 -4.39
N ASN A 99 -13.88 -5.83 -3.88
CA ASN A 99 -15.01 -5.38 -4.70
C ASN A 99 -14.61 -4.20 -5.62
N LYS A 100 -13.82 -3.25 -5.10
CA LYS A 100 -13.31 -2.12 -5.89
C LYS A 100 -12.40 -2.58 -7.03
N VAL A 101 -11.51 -3.54 -6.77
CA VAL A 101 -10.66 -4.17 -7.81
C VAL A 101 -11.51 -4.80 -8.92
N LEU A 102 -12.53 -5.59 -8.57
CA LEU A 102 -13.44 -6.20 -9.55
C LEU A 102 -14.20 -5.15 -10.37
N ASN A 103 -14.69 -4.09 -9.72
CA ASN A 103 -15.36 -2.97 -10.38
C ASN A 103 -14.43 -2.25 -11.37
N TYR A 104 -13.18 -1.96 -10.98
CA TYR A 104 -12.20 -1.31 -11.85
C TYR A 104 -11.82 -2.17 -13.06
N LEU A 105 -11.83 -3.50 -12.92
CA LEU A 105 -11.63 -4.45 -14.02
C LEU A 105 -12.91 -4.70 -14.86
N ASN A 106 -14.05 -4.14 -14.45
CA ASN A 106 -15.36 -4.43 -15.02
C ASN A 106 -15.67 -5.95 -15.03
N ILE A 107 -15.35 -6.64 -13.94
CA ILE A 107 -15.59 -8.08 -13.76
C ILE A 107 -16.76 -8.23 -12.79
N LYS A 108 -17.72 -9.11 -13.12
CA LYS A 108 -18.83 -9.43 -12.22
C LYS A 108 -18.28 -9.96 -10.90
N ASN A 109 -18.98 -9.67 -9.80
CA ASN A 109 -18.57 -10.14 -8.49
C ASN A 109 -18.50 -11.68 -8.47
N THR A 110 -17.28 -12.23 -8.30
CA THR A 110 -16.98 -13.67 -8.21
C THR A 110 -16.24 -14.00 -6.92
N LEU A 111 -16.55 -13.24 -5.85
CA LEU A 111 -15.91 -13.41 -4.56
C LEU A 111 -16.19 -14.79 -3.97
N TYR A 112 -15.19 -15.33 -3.28
CA TYR A 112 -15.29 -16.50 -2.44
C TYR A 112 -14.65 -16.21 -1.09
N GLU A 113 -15.15 -16.87 -0.04
CA GLU A 113 -14.67 -16.74 1.32
C GLU A 113 -14.16 -18.08 1.85
N ASN A 114 -13.07 -18.05 2.61
CA ASN A 114 -12.50 -19.22 3.27
C ASN A 114 -11.74 -18.80 4.54
N LYS A 115 -12.30 -19.12 5.71
CA LYS A 115 -11.76 -18.69 7.02
C LYS A 115 -11.56 -17.17 7.05
N ASP A 116 -10.32 -16.73 7.22
CA ASP A 116 -9.94 -15.32 7.30
C ASP A 116 -9.59 -14.71 5.93
N ILE A 117 -9.77 -15.47 4.84
CA ILE A 117 -9.42 -15.06 3.47
C ILE A 117 -10.69 -14.79 2.66
N ILE A 118 -10.69 -13.68 1.95
CA ILE A 118 -11.62 -13.41 0.86
C ILE A 118 -10.83 -13.26 -0.44
N GLY A 119 -11.33 -13.83 -1.54
CA GLY A 119 -10.63 -13.76 -2.81
C GLY A 119 -11.57 -13.79 -4.00
N PHE A 120 -11.00 -13.55 -5.19
CA PHE A 120 -11.66 -13.90 -6.45
C PHE A 120 -10.72 -14.75 -7.29
N LYS A 121 -11.31 -15.47 -8.25
CA LYS A 121 -10.59 -16.24 -9.25
C LYS A 121 -11.33 -16.11 -10.57
N VAL A 122 -10.62 -15.64 -11.59
CA VAL A 122 -11.13 -15.43 -12.93
C VAL A 122 -10.36 -16.37 -13.86
N SER A 123 -11.07 -17.36 -14.42
CA SER A 123 -10.53 -18.25 -15.45
C SER A 123 -11.34 -18.28 -16.75
N ASN A 124 -12.40 -17.47 -16.81
CA ASN A 124 -13.18 -17.30 -18.03
C ASN A 124 -12.32 -16.64 -19.13
N LYS A 125 -12.15 -17.34 -20.26
CA LYS A 125 -11.31 -16.92 -21.39
C LYS A 125 -11.66 -15.53 -21.89
N GLU A 126 -12.95 -15.23 -22.08
CA GLU A 126 -13.40 -13.94 -22.60
C GLU A 126 -13.01 -12.79 -21.66
N THR A 127 -13.21 -12.98 -20.35
CA THR A 127 -12.84 -11.98 -19.33
C THR A 127 -11.32 -11.76 -19.30
N ILE A 128 -10.52 -12.83 -19.34
CA ILE A 128 -9.06 -12.72 -19.39
C ILE A 128 -8.61 -12.01 -20.67
N THR A 129 -9.13 -12.42 -21.83
CA THR A 129 -8.71 -11.94 -23.15
C THR A 129 -9.11 -10.50 -23.40
N ASN A 130 -10.34 -10.12 -23.03
CA ASN A 130 -10.94 -8.86 -23.44
C ASN A 130 -10.90 -7.79 -22.35
N LYS A 131 -10.67 -8.15 -21.08
CA LYS A 131 -10.67 -7.21 -19.95
C LYS A 131 -9.34 -7.16 -19.22
N VAL A 132 -8.87 -8.29 -18.68
CA VAL A 132 -7.67 -8.32 -17.81
C VAL A 132 -6.39 -8.06 -18.59
N MET A 133 -6.13 -8.84 -19.65
CA MET A 133 -4.87 -8.74 -20.40
C MET A 133 -4.69 -7.40 -21.11
N PRO A 134 -5.69 -6.82 -21.82
CA PRO A 134 -5.49 -5.56 -22.53
C PRO A 134 -5.13 -4.40 -21.59
N MET A 135 -5.77 -4.34 -20.41
CA MET A 135 -5.47 -3.33 -19.41
C MET A 135 -4.03 -3.47 -18.90
N LEU A 136 -3.61 -4.66 -18.49
CA LEU A 136 -2.28 -4.88 -17.94
C LEU A 136 -1.15 -4.82 -18.98
N LYS A 137 -1.43 -5.09 -20.27
CA LYS A 137 -0.48 -4.84 -21.37
C LYS A 137 -0.25 -3.34 -21.58
N LYS A 138 -1.27 -2.50 -21.37
CA LYS A 138 -1.15 -1.03 -21.44
C LYS A 138 -0.43 -0.44 -20.21
N TYR A 139 -0.53 -1.12 -19.07
CA TYR A 139 -0.09 -0.65 -17.76
C TYR A 139 0.88 -1.69 -17.15
N PRO A 140 2.16 -1.74 -17.60
CA PRO A 140 3.08 -2.80 -17.22
C PRO A 140 3.40 -2.77 -15.71
N PHE A 141 3.71 -3.94 -15.18
CA PHE A 141 4.18 -4.10 -13.80
C PHE A 141 5.63 -3.66 -13.67
N LEU A 142 6.03 -3.25 -12.47
CA LEU A 142 7.41 -2.79 -12.21
C LEU A 142 8.21 -3.81 -11.41
N THR A 143 7.54 -4.80 -10.81
CA THR A 143 8.22 -5.93 -10.14
C THR A 143 8.51 -7.07 -11.14
N LYS A 144 9.14 -8.15 -10.65
CA LYS A 144 9.26 -9.41 -11.39
C LYS A 144 7.92 -9.90 -11.97
N LYS A 145 6.77 -9.54 -11.38
CA LYS A 145 5.45 -9.91 -11.90
C LYS A 145 5.24 -9.49 -13.35
N ASN A 146 5.96 -8.48 -13.84
CA ASN A 146 5.97 -8.14 -15.26
C ASN A 146 6.38 -9.33 -16.13
N TYR A 147 7.49 -10.00 -15.78
CA TYR A 147 7.96 -11.17 -16.49
C TYR A 147 6.98 -12.36 -16.39
N ASP A 148 6.38 -12.56 -15.20
CA ASP A 148 5.38 -13.61 -15.00
C ASP A 148 4.13 -13.35 -15.86
N PHE A 149 3.70 -12.09 -15.97
CA PHE A 149 2.56 -11.68 -16.78
C PHE A 149 2.84 -11.75 -18.29
N GLU A 150 4.04 -11.37 -18.74
CA GLU A 150 4.46 -11.52 -20.14
C GLU A 150 4.46 -12.99 -20.56
N THR A 151 5.04 -13.86 -19.72
CA THR A 151 5.06 -15.31 -19.94
C THR A 151 3.64 -15.88 -19.96
N TYR A 152 2.77 -15.40 -19.05
CA TYR A 152 1.35 -15.74 -19.03
C TYR A 152 0.63 -15.33 -20.32
N CYS A 153 0.88 -14.12 -20.83
CA CYS A 153 0.32 -13.63 -22.09
C CYS A 153 0.78 -14.49 -23.28
N GLN A 154 2.07 -14.79 -23.37
CA GLN A 154 2.62 -15.63 -24.44
C GLN A 154 1.99 -17.03 -24.45
N ALA A 155 1.83 -17.63 -23.27
CA ALA A 155 1.15 -18.92 -23.14
C ALA A 155 -0.32 -18.84 -23.56
N HIS A 156 -1.02 -17.78 -23.15
CA HIS A 156 -2.42 -17.55 -23.51
C HIS A 156 -2.61 -17.36 -25.02
N ASP A 157 -1.76 -16.56 -25.65
CA ASP A 157 -1.82 -16.29 -27.08
C ASP A 157 -1.46 -17.56 -27.89
N THR A 158 -0.49 -18.36 -27.41
CA THR A 158 -0.18 -19.70 -27.95
C THR A 158 -1.39 -20.63 -27.88
N HIS A 159 -2.12 -20.61 -26.76
CA HIS A 159 -3.32 -21.42 -26.57
C HIS A 159 -4.48 -21.00 -27.50
N ASN A 160 -4.60 -19.71 -27.81
CA ASN A 160 -5.73 -19.18 -28.57
C ASN A 160 -5.54 -19.15 -30.09
N ASN A 161 -4.30 -19.02 -30.56
CA ASN A 161 -3.98 -19.00 -31.99
C ASN A 161 -4.03 -20.40 -32.64
N MET A 162 -4.15 -21.45 -31.84
CA MET A 162 -4.18 -22.84 -32.31
C MET A 162 -5.60 -23.39 -32.23
N THR A 163 -6.30 -23.52 -33.37
CA THR A 163 -7.65 -24.08 -33.40
C THR A 163 -7.61 -25.57 -33.01
N PRO A 164 -8.28 -26.01 -31.93
CA PRO A 164 -8.32 -27.42 -31.57
C PRO A 164 -9.02 -28.25 -32.65
N ARG A 165 -8.25 -28.97 -33.49
CA ARG A 165 -8.83 -29.83 -34.54
C ARG A 165 -8.89 -31.31 -34.14
N ASN A 166 -7.98 -31.78 -33.28
CA ASN A 166 -7.97 -33.14 -32.73
C ASN A 166 -7.08 -33.26 -31.47
N MET A 167 -7.15 -34.41 -30.78
CA MET A 167 -6.42 -34.66 -29.52
C MET A 167 -4.89 -34.55 -29.67
N LYS A 168 -4.31 -35.02 -30.80
CA LYS A 168 -2.88 -34.92 -31.09
C LYS A 168 -2.43 -33.45 -31.22
N TYR A 169 -3.21 -32.63 -31.90
CA TYR A 169 -2.95 -31.20 -32.05
C TYR A 169 -3.01 -30.46 -30.70
N ASN A 170 -3.97 -30.81 -29.86
CA ASN A 170 -4.07 -30.28 -28.49
C ASN A 170 -2.82 -30.61 -27.67
N LEU A 171 -2.31 -31.84 -27.73
CA LEU A 171 -1.08 -32.21 -27.01
C LEU A 171 0.16 -31.43 -27.50
N THR A 172 0.31 -31.24 -28.81
CA THR A 172 1.41 -30.43 -29.37
C THR A 172 1.36 -28.99 -28.87
N MET A 173 0.18 -28.37 -28.85
CA MET A 173 -0.01 -27.02 -28.30
C MET A 173 0.36 -26.96 -26.81
N LEU A 174 -0.15 -27.90 -26.01
CA LEU A 174 0.10 -27.92 -24.57
C LEU A 174 1.57 -28.16 -24.23
N ASN A 175 2.30 -28.95 -25.04
CA ASN A 175 3.74 -29.13 -24.90
C ASN A 175 4.54 -27.84 -25.18
N LYS A 176 4.03 -26.93 -26.02
CA LYS A 176 4.62 -25.59 -26.20
C LYS A 176 4.35 -24.66 -25.01
N ILE A 177 3.22 -24.83 -24.33
CA ILE A 177 2.84 -24.02 -23.15
C ILE A 177 3.57 -24.49 -21.89
N LYS A 178 3.88 -25.80 -21.78
CA LYS A 178 4.59 -26.39 -20.64
C LYS A 178 5.85 -25.61 -20.20
N PRO A 179 6.83 -25.30 -21.08
CA PRO A 179 8.00 -24.53 -20.68
C PRO A 179 7.64 -23.12 -20.19
N LEU A 180 6.64 -22.47 -20.76
CA LEU A 180 6.19 -21.14 -20.32
C LEU A 180 5.60 -21.20 -18.90
N LYS A 181 4.75 -22.20 -18.62
CA LYS A 181 4.25 -22.46 -17.25
C LYS A 181 5.40 -22.71 -16.27
N GLU A 182 6.43 -23.43 -16.70
CA GLU A 182 7.59 -23.73 -15.86
C GLU A 182 8.43 -22.49 -15.56
N LEU A 183 8.38 -21.45 -16.39
CA LEU A 183 9.01 -20.14 -16.16
C LEU A 183 8.16 -19.20 -15.29
N THR A 184 6.83 -19.25 -15.42
CA THR A 184 5.92 -18.44 -14.61
C THR A 184 6.11 -18.71 -13.12
N ASN A 185 6.22 -17.66 -12.31
CA ASN A 185 6.43 -17.72 -10.87
C ASN A 185 7.79 -18.36 -10.45
N LYS A 186 8.81 -18.32 -11.34
CA LYS A 186 10.20 -18.73 -11.05
C LYS A 186 11.19 -17.57 -11.02
N TYR A 187 12.23 -17.68 -10.21
CA TYR A 187 13.12 -16.55 -9.85
C TYR A 187 14.54 -16.67 -10.39
N ASN A 188 14.75 -17.48 -11.44
CA ASN A 188 16.09 -17.84 -11.92
C ASN A 188 16.60 -16.91 -13.04
N ASP A 189 15.72 -16.18 -13.72
CA ASP A 189 16.02 -15.37 -14.91
C ASP A 189 16.13 -13.87 -14.58
N MET A 190 17.10 -13.48 -13.75
CA MET A 190 17.25 -12.09 -13.26
C MET A 190 17.29 -11.04 -14.38
N ASP A 191 17.97 -11.35 -15.49
CA ASP A 191 18.16 -10.41 -16.61
C ASP A 191 16.86 -10.11 -17.39
N LYS A 192 15.82 -10.91 -17.18
CA LYS A 192 14.50 -10.72 -17.78
C LYS A 192 13.55 -9.92 -16.89
N PHE A 193 13.97 -9.56 -15.67
CA PHE A 193 13.15 -8.75 -14.77
C PHE A 193 13.31 -7.26 -15.11
N PRO A 194 12.33 -6.41 -14.74
CA PRO A 194 12.41 -4.98 -15.00
C PRO A 194 13.74 -4.34 -14.55
N SER A 195 14.41 -3.67 -15.48
CA SER A 195 15.64 -2.92 -15.20
C SER A 195 15.34 -1.65 -14.37
N LEU A 196 16.37 -1.06 -13.76
CA LEU A 196 16.23 0.20 -13.04
C LEU A 196 15.76 1.34 -13.96
N GLU A 197 16.26 1.38 -15.20
CA GLU A 197 15.82 2.35 -16.21
C GLU A 197 14.33 2.16 -16.55
N PHE A 198 13.92 0.92 -16.81
CA PHE A 198 12.52 0.61 -17.11
C PHE A 198 11.60 1.01 -15.95
N THR A 199 11.96 0.63 -14.73
CA THR A 199 11.17 0.92 -13.54
C THR A 199 11.08 2.42 -13.25
N ASN A 200 12.16 3.18 -13.45
CA ASN A 200 12.12 4.65 -13.36
C ASN A 200 11.20 5.28 -14.41
N ASN A 201 11.29 4.85 -15.67
CA ASN A 201 10.50 5.42 -16.77
C ASN A 201 9.00 5.14 -16.68
N HIS A 202 8.61 4.06 -16.00
CA HIS A 202 7.21 3.66 -15.85
C HIS A 202 6.64 3.92 -14.45
N MET A 203 7.45 4.47 -13.54
CA MET A 203 7.02 4.84 -12.20
C MET A 203 5.95 5.93 -12.26
N ASN A 204 4.88 5.77 -11.47
CA ASN A 204 3.82 6.75 -11.38
C ASN A 204 3.31 6.81 -9.93
N ASN A 205 2.88 8.00 -9.51
CA ASN A 205 2.29 8.25 -8.19
C ASN A 205 1.26 7.19 -7.78
N TYR A 206 0.31 6.87 -8.67
CA TYR A 206 -0.76 5.95 -8.36
C TYR A 206 -0.32 4.49 -8.37
N TRP A 207 0.62 4.09 -9.25
CA TRP A 207 1.24 2.76 -9.12
C TRP A 207 1.89 2.61 -7.74
N MET A 208 2.63 3.62 -7.30
CA MET A 208 3.32 3.58 -6.03
C MET A 208 2.33 3.52 -4.86
N VAL A 209 1.25 4.32 -4.87
CA VAL A 209 0.20 4.23 -3.85
C VAL A 209 -0.42 2.82 -3.84
N GLY A 210 -0.83 2.29 -5.00
CA GLY A 210 -1.39 0.93 -5.08
C GLY A 210 -0.43 -0.14 -4.55
N PHE A 211 0.87 -0.01 -4.84
CA PHE A 211 1.90 -0.93 -4.37
C PHE A 211 2.12 -0.81 -2.85
N ILE A 212 2.13 0.40 -2.30
CA ILE A 212 2.17 0.66 -0.85
C ILE A 212 0.93 0.10 -0.15
N GLU A 213 -0.23 0.17 -0.78
CA GLU A 213 -1.48 -0.32 -0.18
C GLU A 213 -1.55 -1.84 -0.06
N GLY A 214 -0.79 -2.58 -0.88
CA GLY A 214 -0.58 -4.02 -0.71
C GLY A 214 0.59 -4.33 0.23
N ASP A 215 1.82 -3.97 -0.15
CA ASP A 215 3.05 -4.43 0.52
C ASP A 215 3.62 -3.44 1.56
N GLY A 216 3.05 -2.24 1.67
CA GLY A 216 3.51 -1.20 2.58
C GLY A 216 3.12 -1.42 4.04
N SER A 217 3.98 -0.98 4.95
CA SER A 217 3.78 -1.06 6.39
C SER A 217 4.14 0.24 7.09
N PHE A 218 3.11 0.92 7.59
CA PHE A 218 3.22 2.01 8.56
C PHE A 218 3.28 1.39 9.96
N HIS A 219 4.40 1.55 10.66
CA HIS A 219 4.60 0.88 11.94
C HIS A 219 5.02 1.84 13.06
N ILE A 220 4.60 1.46 14.25
CA ILE A 220 4.85 2.14 15.51
C ILE A 220 5.28 1.06 16.49
N ASN A 221 6.47 1.17 17.04
CA ASN A 221 6.95 0.21 18.04
C ASN A 221 6.66 0.67 19.47
N ASN A 222 6.95 -0.21 20.44
CA ASN A 222 6.71 0.04 21.87
C ASN A 222 7.47 1.24 22.45
N ASN A 223 8.52 1.70 21.77
CA ASN A 223 9.35 2.84 22.18
C ASN A 223 9.02 4.10 21.35
N LEU A 224 7.86 4.13 20.69
CA LEU A 224 7.44 5.21 19.79
C LEU A 224 8.46 5.46 18.66
N LEU A 225 9.16 4.42 18.20
CA LEU A 225 9.86 4.47 16.92
C LEU A 225 8.83 4.27 15.82
N LEU A 226 8.76 5.29 14.97
CA LEU A 226 7.86 5.35 13.84
C LEU A 226 8.65 5.01 12.60
N GLY A 227 8.03 4.27 11.69
CA GLY A 227 8.64 4.07 10.40
C GLY A 227 7.67 3.62 9.34
N PHE A 228 8.16 3.71 8.11
CA PHE A 228 7.52 3.17 6.93
C PHE A 228 8.43 2.12 6.32
N LYS A 229 7.87 0.97 6.00
CA LYS A 229 8.57 -0.14 5.34
C LYS A 229 7.82 -0.53 4.07
N LEU A 230 8.58 -0.93 3.07
CA LEU A 230 8.05 -1.58 1.87
C LEU A 230 9.03 -2.70 1.51
N GLY A 231 8.53 -3.92 1.55
CA GLY A 231 9.31 -5.12 1.31
C GLY A 231 8.89 -5.77 0.00
N GLN A 232 9.85 -6.37 -0.69
CA GLN A 232 9.57 -7.26 -1.81
C GLN A 232 10.65 -8.33 -1.90
N ARG A 233 10.43 -9.34 -2.74
CA ARG A 233 11.51 -10.23 -3.12
C ARG A 233 12.69 -9.48 -3.73
N LYS A 234 13.92 -9.92 -3.45
CA LYS A 234 15.16 -9.24 -3.90
C LYS A 234 15.24 -9.07 -5.41
N GLU A 235 14.58 -9.97 -6.14
CA GLU A 235 14.50 -9.92 -7.60
C GLU A 235 13.74 -8.70 -8.15
N SER A 236 13.01 -7.98 -7.28
CA SER A 236 12.31 -6.74 -7.60
C SER A 236 12.91 -5.52 -6.90
N ILE A 237 14.20 -5.57 -6.53
CA ILE A 237 14.88 -4.47 -5.84
C ILE A 237 14.86 -3.15 -6.64
N ASN A 238 14.85 -3.22 -7.97
CA ASN A 238 14.76 -2.05 -8.84
C ASN A 238 13.47 -1.27 -8.59
N ALA A 239 12.33 -1.94 -8.39
CA ALA A 239 11.07 -1.28 -8.05
C ALA A 239 11.15 -0.52 -6.71
N LEU A 240 11.85 -1.09 -5.72
CA LEU A 240 12.08 -0.42 -4.43
C LEU A 240 13.03 0.79 -4.58
N MET A 241 14.10 0.65 -5.37
CA MET A 241 15.03 1.75 -5.68
C MET A 241 14.32 2.90 -6.38
N SER A 242 13.55 2.61 -7.43
CA SER A 242 12.75 3.60 -8.15
C SER A 242 11.74 4.28 -7.22
N THR A 243 11.07 3.53 -6.33
CA THR A 243 10.12 4.10 -5.36
C THR A 243 10.79 5.13 -4.44
N ILE A 244 11.97 4.81 -3.90
CA ILE A 244 12.71 5.73 -3.03
C ILE A 244 13.17 6.96 -3.80
N ASN A 245 13.77 6.77 -4.97
CA ASN A 245 14.24 7.88 -5.80
C ASN A 245 13.07 8.79 -6.16
N TYR A 246 11.92 8.20 -6.49
CA TYR A 246 10.71 8.94 -6.81
C TYR A 246 10.22 9.78 -5.61
N ILE A 247 10.18 9.21 -4.41
CA ILE A 247 9.81 9.92 -3.17
C ILE A 247 10.82 11.02 -2.86
N LYS A 248 12.12 10.75 -2.93
CA LYS A 248 13.19 11.72 -2.62
C LYS A 248 13.21 12.90 -3.59
N ASN A 249 12.83 12.69 -4.84
CA ASN A 249 12.76 13.73 -5.86
C ASN A 249 11.48 14.59 -5.76
N GLN A 250 10.55 14.26 -4.86
CA GLN A 250 9.40 15.13 -4.60
C GLN A 250 9.85 16.40 -3.86
N PRO A 251 9.17 17.54 -4.07
CA PRO A 251 9.47 18.75 -3.32
C PRO A 251 9.21 18.51 -1.83
N LEU A 252 10.11 19.02 -1.01
CA LEU A 252 9.91 19.15 0.43
C LEU A 252 8.72 20.05 0.72
N GLU A 253 8.11 19.86 1.90
CA GLU A 253 7.15 20.82 2.42
C GLU A 253 7.78 22.22 2.52
N ASN A 254 7.14 23.22 1.92
CA ASN A 254 7.68 24.57 1.81
C ASN A 254 8.04 25.23 3.15
N ASN A 255 7.34 24.82 4.22
CA ASN A 255 7.56 25.32 5.56
C ASN A 255 8.75 24.64 6.30
N CYS A 256 9.41 23.66 5.69
CA CYS A 256 10.57 22.98 6.27
C CYS A 256 11.79 23.91 6.27
N SER A 257 12.30 24.23 7.46
CA SER A 257 13.48 25.08 7.65
C SER A 257 14.75 24.31 8.01
N ILE A 258 14.68 22.98 8.10
CA ILE A 258 15.80 22.11 8.49
C ILE A 258 16.35 21.34 7.30
N ASN A 259 17.64 21.02 7.34
CA ASN A 259 18.24 20.11 6.37
C ASN A 259 17.95 18.66 6.79
N ILE A 260 17.21 17.92 5.96
CA ILE A 260 16.89 16.52 6.19
C ILE A 260 18.04 15.67 5.69
N LYS A 261 18.57 14.82 6.56
CA LYS A 261 19.65 13.90 6.21
C LYS A 261 19.22 13.01 5.05
N ASP A 262 20.06 12.90 4.03
CA ASP A 262 19.90 11.88 3.00
C ASP A 262 20.16 10.50 3.60
N ILE A 263 19.32 9.53 3.24
CA ILE A 263 19.31 8.17 3.82
C ILE A 263 19.18 7.17 2.68
N ASN A 264 20.05 6.17 2.61
CA ASN A 264 19.84 5.00 1.76
C ASN A 264 19.01 3.97 2.55
N PRO A 265 17.69 3.86 2.32
CA PRO A 265 16.82 3.11 3.21
C PRO A 265 16.74 1.62 2.85
N ILE A 266 17.43 1.16 1.79
CA ILE A 266 17.35 -0.22 1.31
C ILE A 266 18.36 -1.09 2.01
N TYR A 267 17.88 -2.22 2.51
CA TYR A 267 18.73 -3.34 2.92
C TYR A 267 18.14 -4.66 2.46
N LEU A 268 19.01 -5.66 2.33
CA LEU A 268 18.60 -7.03 2.06
C LEU A 268 18.22 -7.69 3.39
N ASP A 269 16.97 -8.11 3.50
CA ASP A 269 16.46 -8.84 4.66
C ASP A 269 16.58 -10.34 4.40
N GLY A 270 17.68 -10.93 4.88
CA GLY A 270 18.00 -12.34 4.67
C GLY A 270 18.38 -12.67 3.21
N LYS A 271 18.07 -13.90 2.76
CA LYS A 271 18.53 -14.43 1.46
C LYS A 271 17.62 -14.09 0.26
N THR A 272 16.36 -13.75 0.49
CA THR A 272 15.32 -13.69 -0.56
C THR A 272 14.52 -12.40 -0.59
N LYS A 273 14.62 -11.53 0.41
CA LYS A 273 13.84 -10.30 0.51
C LYS A 273 14.75 -9.07 0.46
N ALA A 274 14.28 -8.04 -0.22
CA ALA A 274 14.80 -6.68 -0.14
C ALA A 274 13.74 -5.82 0.54
N GLN A 275 14.16 -4.89 1.38
CA GLN A 275 13.24 -4.00 2.06
C GLN A 275 13.81 -2.60 2.11
N MET A 276 12.96 -1.61 1.83
CA MET A 276 13.22 -0.25 2.24
C MET A 276 12.59 0.02 3.60
N SER A 277 13.31 0.71 4.48
CA SER A 277 12.82 1.15 5.79
C SER A 277 13.24 2.58 6.07
N MET A 278 12.26 3.44 6.32
CA MET A 278 12.44 4.85 6.65
C MET A 278 11.94 5.07 8.08
N GLY A 279 12.79 5.59 8.97
CA GLY A 279 12.44 5.79 10.39
C GLY A 279 12.87 7.13 10.98
N TYR A 280 13.50 8.01 10.18
CA TYR A 280 13.91 9.33 10.63
C TYR A 280 12.70 10.26 10.63
N ASN A 281 12.26 10.70 11.82
CA ASN A 281 11.01 11.45 11.98
C ASN A 281 10.93 12.69 11.08
N ASP A 282 12.05 13.41 10.93
CA ASP A 282 12.12 14.59 10.07
C ASP A 282 11.81 14.24 8.59
N PHE A 283 12.33 13.11 8.08
CA PHE A 283 11.99 12.63 6.74
C PHE A 283 10.52 12.22 6.64
N LEU A 284 10.02 11.50 7.65
CA LEU A 284 8.62 11.06 7.70
C LEU A 284 7.66 12.26 7.65
N TYR A 285 7.95 13.29 8.46
CA TYR A 285 7.09 14.47 8.61
C TYR A 285 7.25 15.48 7.48
N TRP A 286 8.45 15.77 6.99
CA TRP A 286 8.66 16.86 6.02
C TRP A 286 8.68 16.40 4.55
N GLN A 287 8.94 15.12 4.28
CA GLN A 287 9.01 14.57 2.92
C GLN A 287 7.89 13.56 2.66
N LEU A 288 7.85 12.45 3.42
CA LEU A 288 6.98 11.33 3.10
C LEU A 288 5.50 11.65 3.32
N MET A 289 5.14 12.21 4.47
CA MET A 289 3.75 12.56 4.79
C MET A 289 3.15 13.56 3.78
N PRO A 290 3.73 14.75 3.53
CA PRO A 290 3.19 15.71 2.57
C PRO A 290 3.01 15.13 1.17
N TYR A 291 3.88 14.21 0.76
CA TYR A 291 3.74 13.50 -0.49
C TYR A 291 2.54 12.54 -0.48
N LEU A 292 2.42 11.65 0.52
CA LEU A 292 1.32 10.69 0.61
C LEU A 292 -0.05 11.35 0.75
N LEU A 293 -0.13 12.53 1.38
CA LEU A 293 -1.36 13.30 1.55
C LEU A 293 -1.98 13.78 0.23
N LYS A 294 -1.24 13.75 -0.88
CA LYS A 294 -1.76 14.10 -2.21
C LYS A 294 -2.66 13.01 -2.80
N PHE A 295 -2.71 11.82 -2.19
CA PHE A 295 -3.35 10.66 -2.79
C PHE A 295 -4.44 10.06 -1.92
N LYS A 296 -5.46 9.53 -2.60
CA LYS A 296 -6.58 8.83 -1.95
C LYS A 296 -6.26 7.35 -1.86
N PHE A 297 -6.02 6.88 -0.64
CA PHE A 297 -5.85 5.46 -0.35
C PHE A 297 -7.18 4.73 -0.58
N GLN A 298 -7.13 3.65 -1.35
CA GLN A 298 -8.28 2.90 -1.84
C GLN A 298 -8.54 1.60 -1.06
N SER A 299 -7.62 1.21 -0.18
CA SER A 299 -7.63 0.04 0.69
C SER A 299 -7.68 0.44 2.18
N ARG A 300 -7.79 -0.57 3.05
CA ARG A 300 -7.73 -0.35 4.50
C ARG A 300 -6.39 0.21 4.99
N LYS A 301 -5.35 0.20 4.15
CA LYS A 301 -4.07 0.84 4.45
C LYS A 301 -4.22 2.33 4.73
N GLY A 302 -5.24 2.99 4.17
CA GLY A 302 -5.57 4.38 4.50
C GLY A 302 -5.80 4.61 6.00
N TYR A 303 -6.47 3.69 6.69
CA TYR A 303 -6.65 3.77 8.15
C TYR A 303 -5.34 3.63 8.93
N ASP A 304 -4.44 2.76 8.46
CA ASP A 304 -3.11 2.59 9.07
C ASP A 304 -2.28 3.87 8.92
N LEU A 305 -2.33 4.47 7.74
CA LEU A 305 -1.69 5.75 7.46
C LEU A 305 -2.22 6.85 8.39
N THR A 306 -3.54 6.96 8.57
CA THR A 306 -4.13 7.98 9.46
C THR A 306 -3.64 7.85 10.90
N ILE A 307 -3.64 6.64 11.47
CA ILE A 307 -3.13 6.42 12.84
C ILE A 307 -1.64 6.73 12.91
N TRP A 308 -0.87 6.29 11.91
CA TRP A 308 0.56 6.56 11.88
C TRP A 308 0.89 8.05 11.82
N ILE A 309 0.17 8.82 11.00
CA ILE A 309 0.28 10.28 10.88
C ILE A 309 0.09 10.98 12.23
N LEU A 310 -0.95 10.60 12.96
CA LEU A 310 -1.22 11.11 14.31
C LEU A 310 0.02 10.97 15.20
N PHE A 311 0.67 9.81 15.20
CA PHE A 311 1.88 9.62 16.00
C PHE A 311 3.11 10.36 15.48
N VAL A 312 3.25 10.53 14.15
CA VAL A 312 4.32 11.34 13.59
C VAL A 312 4.16 12.80 14.03
N ILE A 313 2.95 13.35 14.03
CA ILE A 313 2.65 14.70 14.54
C ILE A 313 2.99 14.80 16.04
N ILE A 314 2.47 13.88 16.87
CA ILE A 314 2.78 13.83 18.31
C ILE A 314 4.29 13.83 18.56
N LYS A 315 5.05 13.05 17.78
CA LYS A 315 6.49 12.94 17.93
C LYS A 315 7.22 14.20 17.47
N GLN A 316 6.80 14.79 16.35
CA GLN A 316 7.43 15.99 15.78
C GLN A 316 7.29 17.20 16.70
N HIS A 317 6.12 17.37 17.33
CA HIS A 317 5.82 18.52 18.20
C HIS A 317 6.25 18.30 19.67
N GLY A 318 6.84 17.14 19.98
CA GLY A 318 7.28 16.79 21.33
C GLY A 318 6.15 16.41 22.29
N LEU A 319 4.89 16.26 21.82
CA LEU A 319 3.72 16.02 22.67
C LEU A 319 3.79 14.72 23.47
N HIS A 320 4.55 13.74 22.98
CA HIS A 320 4.84 12.50 23.69
C HIS A 320 5.59 12.68 25.04
N LYS A 321 6.08 13.89 25.32
CA LYS A 321 6.74 14.24 26.58
C LYS A 321 5.76 14.68 27.67
N TYR A 322 4.51 14.95 27.32
CA TYR A 322 3.47 15.21 28.31
C TYR A 322 3.06 13.94 29.03
N SER A 323 2.80 14.03 30.34
CA SER A 323 2.31 12.91 31.15
C SER A 323 1.01 12.28 30.58
N LEU A 324 0.08 13.11 30.09
CA LEU A 324 -1.17 12.69 29.44
C LEU A 324 -0.96 11.70 28.28
N PHE A 325 0.13 11.85 27.51
CA PHE A 325 0.42 10.95 26.40
C PHE A 325 0.69 9.51 26.86
N GLN A 326 1.27 9.30 28.04
CA GLN A 326 1.58 7.95 28.53
C GLN A 326 0.31 7.12 28.76
N GLU A 327 -0.75 7.76 29.28
CA GLU A 327 -2.06 7.10 29.43
C GLU A 327 -2.65 6.71 28.08
N LEU A 328 -2.61 7.65 27.13
CA LEU A 328 -3.14 7.47 25.78
C LEU A 328 -2.37 6.41 24.99
N PHE A 329 -1.04 6.41 25.10
CA PHE A 329 -0.16 5.49 24.39
C PHE A 329 -0.33 4.05 24.87
N ASN A 330 -0.43 3.83 26.19
CA ASN A 330 -0.69 2.51 26.76
C ASN A 330 -2.04 1.94 26.28
N TYR A 331 -3.05 2.79 26.16
CA TYR A 331 -4.34 2.41 25.59
C TYR A 331 -4.23 2.00 24.12
N ILE A 332 -3.61 2.83 23.28
CA ILE A 332 -3.50 2.57 21.83
C ILE A 332 -2.64 1.32 21.57
N LYS A 333 -1.53 1.16 22.30
CA LYS A 333 -0.64 0.00 22.23
C LYS A 333 -1.38 -1.33 22.44
N ASN A 334 -2.33 -1.36 23.36
CA ASN A 334 -3.12 -2.56 23.65
C ASN A 334 -4.13 -2.91 22.53
N ASN A 335 -4.33 -2.02 21.55
CA ASN A 335 -5.38 -2.10 20.54
C ASN A 335 -4.88 -1.94 19.07
N HIS A 336 -3.56 -1.91 18.80
CA HIS A 336 -2.99 -1.66 17.45
C HIS A 336 -2.45 -2.92 16.73
N ASN A 337 -2.30 -2.85 15.39
CA ASN A 337 -1.75 -3.90 14.49
C ASN A 337 -2.53 -5.23 14.48
N SER A 338 -1.85 -6.39 14.59
CA SER A 338 -2.44 -7.74 14.50
C SER A 338 -3.52 -8.04 15.54
N LYS A 339 -3.73 -7.13 16.50
CA LYS A 339 -4.80 -7.19 17.51
C LYS A 339 -6.06 -6.40 17.12
N ARG A 340 -6.05 -5.71 15.97
CA ARG A 340 -7.17 -4.92 15.40
C ARG A 340 -8.40 -5.76 15.08
N TYR A 341 -8.22 -7.05 14.81
CA TYR A 341 -9.32 -8.00 14.56
C TYR A 341 -10.22 -8.21 15.77
N ASN A 342 -9.82 -7.72 16.95
CA ASN A 342 -10.67 -7.59 18.12
C ASN A 342 -11.13 -6.13 18.27
N LYS A 343 -12.45 -5.92 18.26
CA LYS A 343 -13.18 -4.65 18.45
C LYS A 343 -12.34 -3.54 19.10
N LEU A 344 -11.94 -2.56 18.28
CA LEU A 344 -11.43 -1.27 18.78
C LEU A 344 -12.48 -0.62 19.68
N THR A 345 -12.16 -0.47 20.96
CA THR A 345 -12.66 0.67 21.73
C THR A 345 -11.67 1.81 21.44
N TYR A 346 -12.11 2.95 20.95
CA TYR A 346 -11.23 4.13 20.78
C TYR A 346 -11.07 4.85 22.13
N PRO A 347 -9.91 5.48 22.42
CA PRO A 347 -9.85 6.45 23.52
C PRO A 347 -10.94 7.51 23.28
N SER A 348 -11.52 8.06 24.34
CA SER A 348 -12.47 9.17 24.18
C SER A 348 -11.78 10.31 23.40
N ILE A 349 -12.46 10.83 22.37
CA ILE A 349 -12.02 11.97 21.54
C ILE A 349 -11.39 13.09 22.39
N TYR A 350 -11.97 13.36 23.56
CA TYR A 350 -11.50 14.33 24.56
C TYR A 350 -10.02 14.23 24.95
N LYS A 351 -9.45 13.01 25.07
CA LYS A 351 -8.02 12.86 25.43
C LYS A 351 -7.08 13.29 24.31
N PHE A 352 -7.51 13.17 23.06
CA PHE A 352 -6.74 13.67 21.92
C PHE A 352 -6.86 15.19 21.81
N GLU A 353 -8.05 15.76 22.03
CA GLU A 353 -8.26 17.21 22.01
C GLU A 353 -7.38 17.91 23.04
N GLU A 354 -7.36 17.42 24.28
CA GLU A 354 -6.51 17.95 25.35
C GLU A 354 -5.02 17.93 24.96
N MET A 355 -4.54 16.80 24.44
CA MET A 355 -3.15 16.65 23.97
C MET A 355 -2.80 17.62 22.83
N PHE A 356 -3.71 17.84 21.88
CA PHE A 356 -3.46 18.74 20.75
C PHE A 356 -3.56 20.22 21.12
N ASN A 357 -4.24 20.55 22.23
CA ASN A 357 -4.27 21.88 22.81
C ASN A 357 -3.01 22.23 23.63
N CYS A 358 -2.23 21.24 24.06
CA CYS A 358 -0.93 21.50 24.71
C CYS A 358 0.01 22.28 23.77
N SER A 359 0.88 23.13 24.32
CA SER A 359 1.91 23.83 23.54
C SER A 359 2.93 22.88 22.90
N ASP A 360 3.59 23.33 21.83
CA ASP A 360 4.73 22.60 21.27
C ASP A 360 5.89 22.62 22.28
N ILE A 361 6.48 21.46 22.53
CA ILE A 361 7.72 21.35 23.33
C ILE A 361 8.93 21.48 22.40
N TYR A 362 8.81 20.93 21.19
CA TYR A 362 9.89 20.91 20.21
C TYR A 362 9.86 22.15 19.34
N ASP A 363 11.06 22.62 18.99
CA ASP A 363 11.26 23.79 18.16
C ASP A 363 11.34 23.38 16.68
N LYS A 364 10.52 24.01 15.84
CA LYS A 364 10.47 23.80 14.39
C LYS A 364 11.82 24.04 13.70
N GLN A 365 12.66 24.92 14.25
CA GLN A 365 13.96 25.25 13.66
C GLN A 365 15.04 24.18 13.95
N LEU A 366 14.73 23.21 14.81
CA LEU A 366 15.65 22.14 15.20
C LEU A 366 15.20 20.80 14.59
N THR A 367 16.19 19.98 14.21
CA THR A 367 15.94 18.57 13.85
C THR A 367 15.37 17.81 15.04
N GLN A 368 14.70 16.69 14.77
CA GLN A 368 14.17 15.81 15.81
C GLN A 368 15.26 15.35 16.80
N ASP A 369 16.47 15.06 16.31
CA ASP A 369 17.61 14.65 17.14
C ASP A 369 18.05 15.78 18.09
N GLN A 370 18.11 17.02 17.61
CA GLN A 370 18.46 18.19 18.41
C GLN A 370 17.41 18.46 19.49
N ASN A 371 16.13 18.44 19.12
CA ASN A 371 15.02 18.58 20.06
C ASN A 371 15.05 17.46 21.12
N ALA A 372 15.21 16.20 20.72
CA ALA A 372 15.26 15.07 21.64
C ALA A 372 16.42 15.18 22.65
N ARG A 373 17.58 15.70 22.22
CA ARG A 373 18.73 15.97 23.12
C ARG A 373 18.42 17.10 24.10
N LYS A 374 17.85 18.22 23.62
CA LYS A 374 17.48 19.40 24.44
C LYS A 374 16.47 19.05 25.55
N HIS A 375 15.57 18.11 25.29
CA HIS A 375 14.47 17.74 26.19
C HIS A 375 14.59 16.30 26.75
N ARG A 376 15.79 15.70 26.76
CA ARG A 376 15.98 14.28 27.07
C ARG A 376 15.39 13.85 28.41
N ASN A 377 15.64 14.63 29.46
CA ASN A 377 15.31 14.30 30.85
C ASN A 377 14.12 15.10 31.41
N LYS A 378 13.28 15.67 30.53
CA LYS A 378 12.12 16.48 30.92
C LYS A 378 10.83 15.73 30.58
N ILE A 379 9.91 15.69 31.55
CA ILE A 379 8.51 15.34 31.38
C ILE A 379 7.72 16.61 31.69
N TYR A 380 6.69 16.87 30.90
CA TYR A 380 5.91 18.11 30.95
C TYR A 380 4.46 17.85 31.39
#